data_AF-A0A1M7N665-F1
#
_entry.id   AF-A0A1M7N665-F1
#
_cell.length_a   1.000
_cell.length_b   1.000
_cell.length_c   1.000
_cell.angle_alpha   90.00
_cell.angle_beta   90.00
_cell.angle_gamma   90.00
#
_symmetry.space_group_name_H-M   'P 1'
#
loop_
_entity.id
_entity.type
_entity.pdbx_description
1 polymer ?
#
loop_
_entity_poly.entity_id
_entity_poly.type
_entity_poly.pdbx_seq_one_letter_code
_entity_poly.pdbx_strand_id
1 'polypeptide(L)' 'MSSNISVYRICGFCGFEFLAKKTTAKYCSLKCASKEYKRRLKNQKIESSNLQTIKIKNQPLIDLKDKEFLNVRQLHCF' A
#
# COMPACT_ATOMS: atom_id res chain seq x y z
N MET A 1 37.88 -5.07 -3.79
CA MET A 1 37.88 -3.64 -4.15
C MET A 1 37.17 -2.84 -3.07
N SER A 2 37.90 -1.99 -2.34
CA SER A 2 37.34 -1.10 -1.32
C SER A 2 37.75 0.33 -1.64
N SER A 3 36.99 0.99 -2.49
CA SER A 3 37.08 2.45 -2.62
C SER A 3 36.36 3.05 -1.40
N ASN A 4 37.10 3.81 -0.58
CA ASN A 4 36.57 4.52 0.58
C ASN A 4 35.66 5.68 0.12
N ILE A 5 34.43 5.34 -0.24
CA ILE A 5 33.44 6.29 -0.79
C ILE A 5 32.63 6.88 0.36
N SER A 6 32.61 8.21 0.43
CA SER A 6 31.79 8.98 1.36
C SER A 6 30.94 9.96 0.57
N VAL A 7 29.61 9.82 0.66
CA VAL A 7 28.65 10.61 -0.13
C VAL A 7 27.52 11.08 0.78
N TYR A 8 27.13 12.34 0.68
CA TYR A 8 25.95 12.85 1.39
C TYR A 8 24.67 12.32 0.75
N ARG A 9 23.76 11.81 1.57
CA ARG A 9 22.45 11.28 1.15
C ARG A 9 21.36 11.71 2.11
N ILE A 10 20.12 11.73 1.63
CA ILE A 10 18.93 11.96 2.45
C ILE A 10 18.38 10.62 2.94
N CYS A 11 18.05 10.52 4.22
CA CYS A 11 17.46 9.32 4.81
C CYS A 11 16.02 9.10 4.33
N GLY A 12 15.73 7.93 3.78
CA GLY A 12 14.39 7.58 3.27
C GLY A 12 13.29 7.42 4.34
N PHE A 13 13.62 7.55 5.63
CA PHE A 13 12.65 7.48 6.73
C PHE A 13 12.43 8.83 7.40
N CYS A 14 13.51 9.48 7.87
CA CYS A 14 13.42 10.74 8.62
C CYS A 14 13.68 12.00 7.79
N GLY A 15 14.11 11.87 6.53
CA GLY A 15 14.37 13.02 5.65
C GLY A 15 15.63 13.83 5.98
N PHE A 16 16.40 13.44 7.01
CA PHE A 16 17.65 14.12 7.34
C PHE A 16 18.81 13.67 6.45
N GLU A 17 19.71 14.61 6.15
CA GLU A 17 20.97 14.33 5.48
C GLU A 17 21.92 13.56 6.39
N PHE A 18 22.68 12.63 5.79
CA PHE A 18 23.70 11.86 6.48
C PHE A 18 24.85 11.49 5.55
N LEU A 19 26.02 11.25 6.12
CA LEU A 19 27.19 10.79 5.39
C LEU A 19 27.11 9.27 5.18
N ALA A 20 26.88 8.86 3.94
CA ALA A 20 26.86 7.45 3.54
C ALA A 20 28.26 6.96 3.17
N LYS A 21 28.69 5.86 3.80
CA LYS A 21 29.95 5.15 3.48
C LYS A 21 29.80 4.08 2.39
N LYS A 22 28.57 3.83 1.94
CA LYS A 22 28.22 2.83 0.93
C LYS A 22 27.23 3.43 -0.05
N THR A 23 27.36 3.09 -1.32
CA THR A 23 26.43 3.51 -2.38
C THR A 23 25.00 2.98 -2.17
N THR A 24 24.86 1.87 -1.45
CA THR A 24 23.59 1.21 -1.13
C THR A 24 22.94 1.70 0.16
N ALA A 25 23.57 2.61 0.91
CA ALA A 25 23.01 3.10 2.18
C ALA A 25 21.81 4.03 1.93
N LYS A 26 20.64 3.65 2.44
CA LYS A 26 19.35 4.37 2.26
C LYS A 26 18.88 5.10 3.52
N TYR A 27 19.43 4.74 4.69
CA TYR A 27 18.98 5.25 5.98
C TYR A 27 20.18 5.71 6.81
N CYS A 28 19.99 6.76 7.61
CA CYS A 28 21.02 7.31 8.47
C CYS A 28 21.39 6.40 9.66
N SER A 29 20.50 5.47 10.04
CA SER A 29 20.70 4.57 11.17
C SER A 29 19.89 3.28 11.04
N LEU A 30 20.31 2.23 11.77
CA LEU A 30 19.56 0.98 11.89
C LEU A 30 18.14 1.23 12.43
N LYS A 31 17.99 2.17 13.38
CA LYS A 31 16.67 2.55 13.93
C LYS A 31 15.71 3.01 12.83
N CYS A 32 16.16 3.85 11.90
CA CYS A 32 15.35 4.32 10.78
C CYS A 32 14.98 3.17 9.83
N ALA A 33 15.94 2.29 9.52
CA ALA A 33 15.68 1.11 8.69
C ALA A 33 14.64 0.16 9.32
N SER A 34 14.75 -0.12 10.63
CA SER A 34 13.81 -0.97 11.35
C SER A 34 12.40 -0.35 11.44
N LYS A 35 12.32 0.97 11.66
CA LYS A 35 11.04 1.68 11.67
C LYS A 35 10.36 1.64 10.29
N GLU A 36 11.12 1.86 9.22
CA GLU A 36 10.59 1.78 7.85
C GLU A 36 10.07 0.39 7.52
N TYR A 37 10.83 -0.65 7.88
CA TYR A 37 10.40 -2.04 7.70
C TYR A 37 9.06 -2.32 8.39
N LYS A 38 8.94 -1.94 9.67
CA LYS A 38 7.69 -2.10 10.44
C LYS A 38 6.55 -1.28 9.85
N ARG A 39 6.82 -0.06 9.37
CA ARG A 39 5.83 0.79 8.69
C ARG A 39 5.29 0.11 7.43
N ARG A 40 6.17 -0.48 6.62
CA ARG A 40 5.80 -1.19 5.39
C ARG A 40 4.90 -2.40 5.67
N LEU A 41 5.25 -3.21 6.67
CA LEU A 41 4.42 -4.34 7.10
C LEU A 41 3.05 -3.90 7.63
N LYS A 42 3.00 -2.81 8.41
CA LYS A 42 1.74 -2.24 8.91
C LYS A 42 0.85 -1.78 7.75
N ASN A 43 1.43 -1.05 6.78
CA ASN A 43 0.70 -0.56 5.62
C ASN A 43 0.13 -1.72 4.78
N GLN A 44 0.91 -2.79 4.56
CA GLN A 44 0.44 -3.98 3.85
C GLN A 44 -0.78 -4.62 4.54
N LYS A 45 -0.76 -4.71 5.88
CA LYS A 45 -1.91 -5.22 6.65
C LYS A 45 -3.13 -4.32 6.51
N ILE A 46 -2.95 -3.00 6.63
CA ILE A 46 -4.05 -2.02 6.47
C ILE A 46 -4.64 -2.12 5.06
N GLU A 47 -3.80 -2.18 4.03
CA GLU A 47 -4.25 -2.31 2.64
C GLU A 47 -5.06 -3.59 2.44
N SER A 48 -4.58 -4.74 2.93
CA SER A 48 -5.34 -6.00 2.86
C SER A 48 -6.70 -5.93 3.56
N SER A 49 -6.76 -5.28 4.73
CA SER A 49 -8.02 -5.06 5.46
C SER A 49 -8.97 -4.16 4.69
N ASN A 50 -8.48 -3.03 4.17
CA ASN A 50 -9.29 -2.11 3.36
C ASN A 50 -9.84 -2.80 2.11
N LEU A 51 -9.03 -3.63 1.43
CA LEU A 51 -9.48 -4.40 0.28
C LEU A 51 -10.60 -5.39 0.64
N GLN A 52 -10.52 -6.05 1.79
CA GLN A 52 -11.59 -6.92 2.29
C GLN A 52 -12.87 -6.12 2.57
N THR A 53 -12.76 -4.96 3.22
CA THR A 53 -13.90 -4.08 3.49
C THR A 53 -14.55 -3.58 2.20
N ILE A 54 -13.76 -3.20 1.19
CA ILE A 54 -14.27 -2.77 -0.13
C ILE A 54 -15.03 -3.90 -0.80
N LYS A 55 -14.51 -5.14 -0.77
CA LYS A 55 -15.21 -6.31 -1.32
C LYS A 55 -16.59 -6.49 -0.68
N ILE A 56 -16.67 -6.47 0.65
CA ILE A 56 -17.94 -6.63 1.39
C ILE A 56 -18.91 -5.48 1.10
N LYS A 57 -18.42 -4.23 1.04
CA LYS A 57 -19.27 -3.06 0.71
C LYS A 57 -19.80 -3.08 -0.72
N ASN A 58 -19.04 -3.64 -1.66
CA ASN A 58 -19.44 -3.73 -3.06
C ASN A 58 -20.31 -4.96 -3.36
N GLN A 59 -20.25 -6.00 -2.53
CA GLN A 59 -21.12 -7.18 -2.61
C GLN A 59 -22.62 -6.84 -2.72
N PRO A 60 -23.22 -5.98 -1.87
CA PRO A 60 -24.64 -5.65 -1.96
C PRO A 60 -25.01 -4.84 -3.21
N LEU A 61 -24.07 -4.12 -3.83
CA LEU A 61 -24.33 -3.36 -5.06
C LEU A 61 -24.44 -4.27 -6.29
N ILE A 62 -23.70 -5.38 -6.31
CA ILE A 62 -23.75 -6.37 -7.39
C ILE A 62 -25.08 -7.14 -7.30
N ASP A 63 -25.48 -7.56 -6.10
CA ASP A 63 -26.76 -8.26 -5.88
C ASP A 63 -27.99 -7.38 -6.19
N LEU A 64 -27.91 -6.07 -5.97
CA LEU A 64 -28.99 -5.13 -6.36
C LEU A 64 -29.03 -4.91 -7.87
N LYS A 65 -27.86 -4.76 -8.50
CA LYS A 65 -27.76 -4.59 -9.95
C LYS A 65 -28.31 -5.81 -10.70
N ASP A 66 -28.02 -7.02 -10.24
CA ASP A 66 -28.55 -8.25 -10.84
C ASP A 66 -30.07 -8.41 -10.64
N LYS A 67 -30.65 -7.83 -9.58
CA LYS A 67 -32.10 -7.83 -9.33
C LYS A 67 -32.84 -6.76 -10.14
N GLU A 68 -32.21 -5.63 -10.43
CA GLU A 68 -32.82 -4.56 -11.25
C GLU A 68 -32.93 -4.91 -12.74
N PHE A 69 -32.07 -5.79 -13.26
CA PHE A 69 -32.15 -6.23 -14.67
C PHE A 69 -33.18 -7.33 -14.95
N LEU A 70 -33.79 -7.93 -13.92
CA LEU A 70 -34.69 -9.07 -14.06
C LEU A 70 -36.20 -8.75 -14.09
N ASN A 71 -36.64 -7.48 -14.07
CA ASN A 71 -38.09 -7.20 -13.94
C ASN A 71 -38.73 -6.20 -14.92
N VAL A 72 -38.27 -6.14 -16.19
CA VAL A 72 -38.96 -5.32 -17.24
C VAL A 72 -39.51 -6.16 -18.40
N ARG A 73 -39.49 -7.50 -18.32
CA ARG A 73 -40.06 -8.37 -19.38
C ARG A 73 -41.09 -9.37 -18.88
N GLN A 74 -41.82 -9.04 -17.82
CA GLN A 74 -42.87 -9.92 -17.34
C GLN A 74 -44.13 -9.16 -16.95
N LEU A 75 -44.75 -8.46 -17.91
CA LEU A 75 -46.21 -8.35 -17.97
C LEU A 75 -46.66 -8.33 -19.44
N HIS A 76 -46.87 -9.54 -19.94
CA HIS A 76 -47.74 -9.91 -21.04
C HIS A 76 -49.09 -9.17 -20.88
N CYS A 77 -49.38 -8.19 -21.74
CA CYS A 77 -50.74 -7.69 -21.89
C CYS A 77 -51.46 -8.61 -22.88
N PHE A 78 -52.41 -9.35 -22.32
CA PHE A 78 -53.44 -10.13 -23.00
C PHE A 78 -54.43 -9.20 -23.70
#